data_AF-A0A429WSR1-F1
#
_entry.id   AF-A0A429WSR1-F1
#
_cell.length_a   1.000
_cell.length_b   1.000
_cell.length_c   1.000
_cell.angle_alpha   90.00
_cell.angle_beta   90.00
_cell.angle_gamma   90.00
#
_symmetry.space_group_name_H-M   'P 1'
#
loop_
_entity.id
_entity.type
_entity.pdbx_description
1 polymer ?
#
loop_
_entity_poly.entity_id
_entity_poly.type
_entity_poly.pdbx_seq_one_letter_code
_entity_poly.pdbx_strand_id
1 'polypeptide(L)'
;MWAADGEPTKVWGLIAMEKTQEPLIQKHCFGDCGKLSMAGAINDDHFGPLWVCCEAKCPWLGKETDEPYGNTMSFGRPHDVYLRVLTDTPAAIAATAATGEPS
;
A
#
# COMPACT_ATOMS: atom_id res chain seq x y z
N MET A 1 -20.56 1.64 1.43
CA MET A 1 -20.68 0.18 1.19
C MET A 1 -19.68 -0.49 2.13
N TRP A 2 -20.17 -1.16 3.16
CA TRP A 2 -19.32 -1.97 4.03
C TRP A 2 -19.27 -3.39 3.48
N ALA A 3 -18.11 -4.06 3.59
CA ALA A 3 -17.97 -5.47 3.25
C ALA A 3 -19.02 -6.28 4.02
N ALA A 4 -19.58 -7.31 3.38
CA ALA A 4 -20.53 -8.21 4.02
C ALA A 4 -19.87 -8.85 5.26
N ASP A 5 -20.64 -9.03 6.34
CA ASP A 5 -20.16 -9.62 7.59
C ASP A 5 -19.41 -10.94 7.32
N GLY A 6 -18.09 -10.94 7.51
CA GLY A 6 -17.22 -12.12 7.43
C GLY A 6 -16.09 -12.07 6.41
N GLU A 7 -16.12 -11.18 5.40
CA GLU A 7 -15.03 -11.10 4.42
C GLU A 7 -13.85 -10.26 4.94
N PRO A 8 -12.59 -10.75 4.80
CA PRO A 8 -11.42 -9.97 5.18
C PRO A 8 -11.35 -8.65 4.43
N THR A 9 -11.10 -7.56 5.16
CA THR A 9 -10.89 -6.25 4.55
C THR A 9 -9.49 -6.17 3.94
N LYS A 10 -9.39 -5.95 2.63
CA LYS A 10 -8.10 -5.74 1.94
C LYS A 10 -7.42 -4.47 2.43
N VAL A 11 -6.17 -4.59 2.86
CA VAL A 11 -5.28 -3.49 3.24
C VAL A 11 -3.90 -3.68 2.61
N TRP A 12 -3.12 -2.61 2.54
CA TRP A 12 -1.77 -2.64 1.98
C TRP A 12 -0.72 -2.36 3.04
N GLY A 13 0.25 -3.27 3.18
CA GLY A 13 1.48 -3.08 3.94
C GLY A 13 2.57 -2.46 3.07
N LEU A 14 3.13 -1.34 3.51
CA LEU A 14 4.29 -0.70 2.89
C LEU A 14 5.55 -1.05 3.69
N ILE A 15 6.58 -1.50 2.98
CA ILE A 15 7.83 -1.98 3.56
C ILE A 15 8.66 -0.78 4.04
N ALA A 16 8.42 -0.35 5.28
CA ALA A 16 8.91 0.92 5.81
C ALA A 16 10.43 1.00 5.93
N MET A 17 11.07 -0.14 6.22
CA MET A 17 12.50 -0.23 6.51
C MET A 17 13.36 -0.51 5.27
N GLU A 18 12.73 -0.76 4.12
CA GLU A 18 13.47 -0.99 2.89
C GLU A 18 14.04 0.32 2.36
N LYS A 19 15.34 0.37 2.13
CA LYS A 19 16.09 1.62 1.83
C LYS A 19 15.55 2.39 0.63
N THR A 20 15.02 1.68 -0.36
CA THR A 20 14.44 2.30 -1.57
C THR A 20 13.01 2.79 -1.36
N GLN A 21 12.32 2.31 -0.33
CA GLN A 21 10.91 2.60 -0.07
C GLN A 21 10.74 3.67 1.00
N GLU A 22 11.59 3.71 2.03
CA GLU A 22 11.51 4.70 3.11
C GLU A 22 11.40 6.15 2.58
N PRO A 23 12.25 6.62 1.63
CA PRO A 23 12.16 8.01 1.15
C PRO A 23 10.85 8.29 0.39
N LEU A 24 10.35 7.31 -0.36
CA LEU A 24 9.09 7.43 -1.12
C LEU A 24 7.88 7.47 -0.18
N ILE A 25 7.90 6.65 0.87
CA ILE A 25 6.88 6.65 1.92
C ILE A 25 6.88 8.01 2.65
N GLN A 26 8.06 8.51 3.04
CA GLN A 26 8.17 9.83 3.67
C GLN A 26 7.64 10.95 2.77
N LYS A 27 8.07 10.97 1.50
CA LYS A 27 7.66 11.98 0.53
C LYS A 27 6.15 11.93 0.25
N HIS A 28 5.66 10.78 -0.17
CA HIS A 28 4.30 10.68 -0.73
C HIS A 28 3.25 10.29 0.28
N CYS A 29 3.55 9.42 1.24
CA CYS A 29 2.56 8.97 2.20
C CYS A 29 2.43 9.93 3.38
N PHE A 30 3.55 10.41 3.93
CA PHE A 30 3.53 11.37 5.03
C PHE A 30 3.51 12.84 4.56
N GLY A 31 4.01 13.13 3.35
CA GLY A 31 3.96 14.47 2.76
C GLY A 31 2.68 14.75 1.96
N ASP A 32 2.47 14.01 0.86
CA ASP A 32 1.40 14.34 -0.10
C ASP A 32 0.01 13.77 0.29
N CYS A 33 -0.03 12.49 0.67
CA CYS A 33 -1.27 11.74 0.80
C CYS A 33 -1.89 11.85 2.19
N GLY A 34 -1.11 11.61 3.25
CA GLY A 34 -1.53 11.68 4.66
C GLY A 34 -2.46 10.55 5.12
N LYS A 35 -2.64 9.48 4.34
CA LYS A 35 -3.63 8.42 4.59
C LYS A 35 -3.07 7.11 5.15
N LEU A 36 -1.81 7.09 5.57
CA LEU A 36 -1.30 5.95 6.33
C LEU A 36 -2.00 5.89 7.68
N SER A 37 -2.50 4.72 8.02
CA SER A 37 -2.99 4.46 9.36
C SER A 37 -1.81 4.43 10.32
N MET A 38 -1.72 5.45 11.17
CA MET A 38 -0.74 5.50 12.27
C MET A 38 -1.18 4.66 13.47
N ALA A 39 -2.34 3.98 13.41
CA ALA A 39 -2.90 3.21 14.53
C ALA A 39 -2.14 1.90 14.85
N GLY A 40 -1.02 1.65 14.18
CA GLY A 40 -0.11 0.54 14.44
C GLY A 40 0.55 0.08 13.15
N ALA A 41 1.84 -0.24 13.21
CA ALA A 41 2.50 -1.00 12.16
C ALA A 41 2.17 -2.49 12.34
N ILE A 42 2.07 -3.23 11.24
CA ILE A 42 2.05 -4.69 11.30
C ILE A 42 3.51 -5.13 11.45
N ASN A 43 3.86 -5.78 12.55
CA ASN A 43 5.20 -6.34 12.73
C ASN A 43 5.30 -7.60 11.88
N ASP A 44 6.10 -7.53 10.81
CA ASP A 44 6.39 -8.66 9.93
C ASP A 44 7.83 -9.15 10.15
N ASP A 45 8.03 -10.46 10.17
CA ASP A 45 9.33 -11.07 10.47
C ASP A 45 10.33 -10.93 9.31
N HIS A 46 9.85 -10.75 8.07
CA HIS A 46 10.69 -10.67 6.89
C HIS A 46 11.11 -9.23 6.57
N PHE A 47 10.16 -8.31 6.69
CA PHE A 47 10.28 -6.92 6.25
C PHE A 47 10.35 -5.91 7.41
N GLY A 48 10.16 -6.38 8.65
CA GLY A 48 10.03 -5.51 9.81
C GLY A 48 8.66 -4.82 9.86
N PRO A 49 8.54 -3.62 10.44
CA PRO A 49 7.26 -2.94 10.53
C PRO A 49 6.72 -2.55 9.15
N LEU A 50 5.51 -2.98 8.85
CA LEU A 50 4.75 -2.56 7.67
C LEU A 50 3.80 -1.42 8.04
N TRP A 51 3.89 -0.31 7.31
CA TRP A 51 2.88 0.75 7.42
C TRP A 51 1.60 0.36 6.70
N VAL A 52 0.46 0.60 7.34
CA VAL A 52 -0.85 0.19 6.80
C VAL A 52 -1.49 1.32 6.02
N CYS A 53 -1.86 1.05 4.77
CA CYS A 53 -2.68 1.90 3.93
C CYS A 53 -4.01 1.20 3.64
N CYS A 54 -5.12 1.94 3.73
CA CYS A 54 -6.46 1.43 3.42
C CYS A 54 -7.00 1.95 2.08
N GLU A 55 -6.17 2.68 1.31
CA GLU A 55 -6.60 3.33 0.08
C GLU A 55 -6.52 2.38 -1.11
N ALA A 56 -7.69 2.14 -1.71
CA ALA A 56 -7.83 1.31 -2.90
C ALA A 56 -7.05 1.84 -4.11
N LYS A 57 -6.90 3.16 -4.24
CA LYS A 57 -6.18 3.79 -5.34
C LYS A 57 -5.01 4.59 -4.81
N CYS A 58 -3.79 4.18 -5.20
CA CYS A 58 -2.57 4.90 -4.88
C CYS A 58 -2.00 5.56 -6.15
N PRO A 59 -1.90 6.90 -6.19
CA PRO A 59 -1.30 7.61 -7.32
C PRO A 59 0.17 7.24 -7.52
N TRP A 60 0.86 6.77 -6.48
CA TRP A 60 2.28 6.47 -6.47
C TRP A 60 2.55 4.95 -6.52
N LEU A 61 1.55 4.16 -6.93
CA LEU A 61 1.66 2.71 -7.02
C LEU A 61 2.74 2.32 -8.03
N GLY A 62 3.79 1.66 -7.56
CA GLY A 62 4.75 0.99 -8.42
C GLY A 62 4.29 -0.41 -8.74
N LYS A 63 4.14 -1.24 -7.70
CA LYS A 63 3.62 -2.61 -7.78
C LYS A 63 2.89 -2.97 -6.50
N GLU A 64 1.97 -3.93 -6.59
CA GLU A 64 1.40 -4.61 -5.44
C GLU A 64 1.30 -6.11 -5.72
N THR A 65 1.12 -6.92 -4.67
CA THR A 65 0.85 -8.35 -4.82
C THR A 65 -0.55 -8.58 -5.35
N ASP A 66 -0.72 -9.59 -6.21
CA ASP A 66 -2.04 -9.98 -6.73
C ASP A 66 -2.83 -10.83 -5.71
N GLU A 67 -2.13 -11.51 -4.80
CA GLU A 67 -2.68 -12.33 -3.72
C GLU A 67 -2.31 -11.74 -2.33
N PRO A 68 -3.08 -12.06 -1.27
CA PRO A 68 -2.72 -11.70 0.10
C PRO A 68 -1.34 -12.25 0.46
N TYR A 69 -0.47 -11.39 0.96
CA TYR A 69 0.80 -11.80 1.54
C TYR A 69 0.62 -12.42 2.93
N GLY A 70 -0.37 -11.93 3.67
CA GLY A 70 -0.72 -12.45 4.99
C GLY A 70 -2.07 -11.93 5.47
N ASN A 71 -2.42 -12.21 6.71
CA ASN A 71 -3.63 -11.71 7.35
C ASN A 71 -3.36 -11.16 8.75
N THR A 72 -4.24 -10.30 9.22
CA THR A 72 -4.18 -9.74 10.58
C THR A 72 -5.58 -9.43 11.11
N MET A 73 -5.69 -9.24 12.42
CA MET A 73 -6.91 -8.77 13.07
C MET A 73 -6.75 -7.31 13.46
N SER A 74 -7.67 -6.46 13.01
CA SER A 74 -7.71 -5.04 13.39
C SER A 74 -9.14 -4.64 13.72
N PHE A 75 -9.32 -3.93 14.83
CA PHE A 75 -10.65 -3.54 15.35
C PHE A 75 -11.67 -4.71 15.42
N GLY A 76 -11.18 -5.91 15.75
CA GLY A 76 -12.02 -7.12 15.85
C GLY A 76 -12.47 -7.69 14.51
N ARG A 77 -11.85 -7.30 13.39
CA ARG A 77 -12.20 -7.77 12.04
C ARG A 77 -10.98 -8.35 11.31
N PRO A 78 -11.17 -9.39 10.48
CA PRO A 78 -10.10 -9.93 9.65
C PRO A 78 -9.72 -8.93 8.55
N HIS A 79 -8.43 -8.83 8.30
CA HIS A 79 -7.86 -8.02 7.23
C HIS A 79 -6.84 -8.87 6.46
N ASP A 80 -6.95 -8.84 5.14
CA ASP A 80 -5.93 -9.43 4.26
C ASP A 80 -4.91 -8.36 3.90
N VAL A 81 -3.64 -8.66 4.16
CA VAL A 81 -2.51 -7.77 3.97
C VAL A 81 -1.88 -8.09 2.63
N TYR A 82 -1.87 -7.11 1.74
CA TYR A 82 -1.17 -7.13 0.46
C TYR A 82 0.07 -6.27 0.57
N LEU A 83 1.15 -6.60 -0.12
CA LEU A 83 2.33 -5.73 -0.13
C LEU A 83 2.22 -4.72 -1.27
N ARG A 84 2.60 -3.48 -1.00
CA ARG A 84 2.65 -2.42 -2.00
C ARG A 84 3.99 -1.69 -1.92
N VAL A 85 4.59 -1.48 -3.08
CA VAL A 85 5.78 -0.65 -3.26
C VAL A 85 5.43 0.59 -4.07
N LEU A 86 6.06 1.70 -3.71
CA LEU A 86 5.86 3.00 -4.30
C LEU A 86 6.88 3.29 -5.41
N THR A 87 6.53 4.25 -6.25
CA THR A 87 7.38 4.86 -7.27
C THR A 87 7.22 6.38 -7.22
N ASP A 88 8.22 7.12 -7.71
CA ASP A 88 8.17 8.58 -7.82
C ASP A 88 7.48 9.06 -9.12
N THR A 89 7.04 8.11 -9.96
CA THR A 89 6.26 8.42 -11.18
C THR A 89 4.79 8.08 -10.94
N PRO A 90 3.86 9.04 -10.99
CA PRO A 90 2.46 8.75 -10.78
C PRO A 90 1.94 7.67 -11.74
N ALA A 91 1.12 6.74 -11.23
CA ALA A 91 0.55 5.62 -11.99
C ALA A 91 -0.25 6.07 -13.23
N ALA A 92 -0.90 7.23 -13.16
CA ALA A 92 -1.57 7.85 -14.31
C ALA A 92 -0.60 8.21 -15.45
N ILE A 93 0.63 8.59 -15.10
CA ILE A 93 1.71 8.96 -16.04
C ILE A 93 2.43 7.70 -16.52
N ALA A 94 2.59 6.68 -15.67
CA ALA A 94 3.18 5.40 -16.04
C ALA A 94 2.33 4.63 -17.07
N ALA A 95 0.99 4.66 -16.94
CA ALA A 95 0.07 4.00 -17.88
C ALA A 95 0.03 4.69 -19.26
N THR A 96 0.23 6.01 -19.31
CA THR A 96 0.36 6.75 -20.57
C THR A 96 1.72 6.54 -21.23
N ALA A 97 2.81 6.39 -20.46
CA ALA A 97 4.13 6.07 -21.03
C ALA A 97 4.23 4.64 -21.61
N ALA A 98 3.45 3.68 -21.08
CA ALA A 98 3.38 2.31 -21.59
C ALA A 98 2.52 2.17 -22.86
N THR A 99 1.68 3.16 -23.14
CA THR A 99 0.82 3.23 -24.33
C THR A 99 1.38 4.31 -25.23
N GLY A 100 2.51 4.04 -25.88
CA GLY A 100 3.14 5.01 -26.77
C GLY A 100 2.16 5.50 -27.83
N GLU A 101 1.74 6.75 -27.73
CA GLU A 101 1.13 7.48 -28.83
C GLU A 101 1.86 8.81 -28.99
N PRO A 102 2.79 8.91 -29.96
CA PRO A 102 3.31 10.20 -30.38
C PRO A 102 2.25 10.89 -31.25
N SER A 103 1.96 12.16 -30.94
CA SER A 103 1.39 13.11 -31.90
C SER A 103 1.95 14.48 -31.61
#